data_AF-S4PM52-F1
#
_entry.id   AF-S4PM52-F1
#
_cell.length_a   1.000
_cell.length_b   1.000
_cell.length_c   1.000
_cell.angle_alpha   90.00
_cell.angle_beta   90.00
_cell.angle_gamma   90.00
#
_symmetry.space_group_name_H-M   'P 1'
#
loop_
_entity.id
_entity.type
_entity.pdbx_description
1 polymer ?
#
loop_
_entity_poly.entity_id
_entity_poly.type
_entity_poly.pdbx_seq_one_letter_code
_entity_poly.pdbx_strand_id
1 'polypeptide(L)'
;MIMKKTNTATMDGSDLYTNFDDQPDGLLESIDDRLGSLRGRDHRVPLEGLINVDYSLNSPLISDEIDEFLLYIRGRPYRTSWNQKLWLHRKLALTHVGIKPDHIKPPSEFHSTFFKYLKCWKPLTHRLDKLLTQANKVHITTWEIPKAFFKTWLGKDLEPPEKSSLSPDTQKYGSIWLDLHFITLFLNASSKTELKELSQHLSATFKDMSAYSIIRVHLPNLGFCTITNGIVFISNLGILADRNMILMMKDVTNSRFQSLMCLQNRLDDKFSREDLHCMERIYRAGDELIIKNGNIGYDGVKLLEPLCNLRFTELAQLERPRIPLSPDFKTFLRTSIEESGVNREGLIVVSEIIDNVSRVNLLLVIYGSYRHWGHPFLEYLEGLRKLRIQTNMNKDIDSEYAGRLASDLAMTVCKDQFTKTKKWPVDVTALDKSHKLYDCISQGTWPTPFLIRDIGETWHLLPLKKCFEIPDVVDPSIIYSDKSHSLNRSEILAH
;
A
#
# COMPACT_ATOMS: atom_id res chain seq x y z
N MET A 1 -10.06 70.86 -27.30
CA MET A 1 -11.13 70.83 -28.31
C MET A 1 -12.04 69.64 -27.98
N ILE A 2 -13.12 69.92 -27.25
CA ILE A 2 -14.43 69.24 -27.15
C ILE A 2 -14.50 67.69 -27.01
N MET A 3 -14.86 67.26 -25.79
CA MET A 3 -15.78 66.17 -25.36
C MET A 3 -15.44 64.70 -25.72
N LYS A 4 -15.69 63.66 -24.88
CA LYS A 4 -16.84 63.42 -23.99
C LYS A 4 -16.58 62.24 -23.00
N LYS A 5 -17.00 62.47 -21.74
CA LYS A 5 -17.57 61.56 -20.71
C LYS A 5 -16.78 60.36 -20.15
N THR A 6 -16.35 60.55 -18.90
CA THR A 6 -16.23 59.58 -17.80
C THR A 6 -17.59 58.97 -17.39
N ASN A 7 -17.57 57.72 -16.88
CA ASN A 7 -18.25 57.37 -15.63
C ASN A 7 -17.81 55.98 -15.13
N THR A 8 -17.29 55.98 -13.91
CA THR A 8 -17.18 54.86 -12.97
C THR A 8 -18.57 54.46 -12.47
N ALA A 9 -18.83 53.16 -12.37
CA ALA A 9 -19.96 52.60 -11.62
C ALA A 9 -19.50 51.36 -10.85
N THR A 10 -19.54 51.49 -9.53
CA THR A 10 -19.52 50.44 -8.51
C THR A 10 -20.67 49.45 -8.75
N MET A 11 -20.38 48.15 -8.78
CA MET A 11 -21.41 47.11 -8.72
C MET A 11 -21.54 46.59 -7.30
N ASP A 12 -22.72 46.83 -6.76
CA ASP A 12 -23.24 46.39 -5.47
C ASP A 12 -23.69 44.92 -5.56
N GLY A 13 -23.45 44.17 -4.49
CA GLY A 13 -23.59 42.71 -4.42
C GLY A 13 -24.96 42.25 -3.94
N SER A 14 -26.02 42.56 -4.69
CA SER A 14 -27.40 42.20 -4.31
C SER A 14 -28.22 41.42 -5.34
N ASP A 15 -27.67 41.04 -6.51
CA ASP A 15 -28.43 40.36 -7.57
C ASP A 15 -28.13 38.85 -7.76
N LEU A 16 -27.68 38.13 -6.71
CA LEU A 16 -27.33 36.70 -6.82
C LEU A 16 -28.15 35.75 -5.93
N TYR A 17 -29.39 36.10 -5.60
CA TYR A 17 -30.30 35.18 -4.90
C TYR A 17 -31.75 35.34 -5.36
N THR A 18 -32.13 34.67 -6.44
CA THR A 18 -33.51 34.18 -6.66
C THR A 18 -33.52 33.10 -7.74
N ASN A 19 -34.26 32.02 -7.48
CA ASN A 19 -34.67 30.91 -8.35
C ASN A 19 -33.82 29.64 -8.28
N PHE A 20 -33.98 28.89 -7.18
CA PHE A 20 -33.66 27.46 -7.09
C PHE A 20 -34.79 26.65 -6.41
N ASP A 21 -36.05 27.10 -6.53
CA ASP A 21 -37.22 26.31 -6.13
C ASP A 21 -38.15 26.20 -7.34
N ASP A 22 -38.09 25.06 -8.03
CA ASP A 22 -39.18 24.42 -8.80
C ASP A 22 -38.60 23.34 -9.75
N GLN A 23 -38.36 22.14 -9.20
CA GLN A 23 -38.26 20.89 -9.98
C GLN A 23 -39.11 19.84 -9.24
N PRO A 24 -39.98 19.07 -9.92
CA PRO A 24 -40.99 18.26 -9.25
C PRO A 24 -40.42 16.96 -8.66
N ASP A 25 -40.85 16.64 -7.44
CA ASP A 25 -40.56 15.46 -6.59
C ASP A 25 -40.83 14.07 -7.22
N GLY A 26 -41.15 13.97 -8.50
CA GLY A 26 -41.57 12.72 -9.16
C GLY A 26 -40.44 11.78 -9.62
N LEU A 27 -39.16 12.17 -9.50
CA LEU A 27 -38.05 11.33 -9.98
C LEU A 27 -37.49 10.38 -8.91
N LEU A 28 -37.60 10.74 -7.63
CA LEU A 28 -37.02 10.00 -6.51
C LEU A 28 -37.83 8.76 -6.11
N GLU A 29 -39.16 8.81 -6.17
CA GLU A 29 -40.02 7.63 -5.90
C GLU A 29 -39.83 6.50 -6.93
N SER A 30 -39.44 6.83 -8.18
CA SER A 30 -39.28 5.83 -9.24
C SER A 30 -38.03 4.94 -9.12
N ILE A 31 -37.06 5.33 -8.28
CA ILE A 31 -35.81 4.61 -8.08
C ILE A 31 -35.98 3.54 -6.98
N ASP A 32 -36.70 3.86 -5.91
CA ASP A 32 -36.97 2.93 -4.81
C ASP A 32 -37.89 1.78 -5.22
N ASP A 33 -38.89 2.05 -6.07
CA ASP A 33 -39.75 0.99 -6.63
C ASP A 33 -38.99 0.04 -7.57
N ARG A 34 -37.95 0.53 -8.26
CA ARG A 34 -37.07 -0.34 -9.08
C ARG A 34 -36.13 -1.18 -8.22
N LEU A 35 -35.65 -0.66 -7.09
CA LEU A 35 -34.78 -1.38 -6.16
C LEU A 35 -35.55 -2.44 -5.34
N GLY A 36 -36.82 -2.20 -5.03
CA GLY A 36 -37.68 -3.16 -4.31
C GLY A 36 -37.96 -4.46 -5.08
N SER A 37 -37.98 -4.40 -6.42
CA SER A 37 -38.30 -5.54 -7.29
C SER A 37 -37.14 -6.54 -7.51
N LEU A 38 -35.91 -6.19 -7.13
CA LEU A 38 -34.72 -7.03 -7.30
C LEU A 38 -34.45 -8.00 -6.15
N ARG A 39 -35.38 -8.11 -5.18
CA ARG A 39 -35.35 -9.17 -4.15
C ARG A 39 -35.90 -10.51 -4.67
N GLY A 40 -35.43 -10.91 -5.86
CA GLY A 40 -35.59 -12.24 -6.41
C GLY A 40 -34.21 -12.90 -6.46
N ARG A 41 -34.14 -14.19 -6.11
CA ARG A 41 -32.91 -15.00 -6.08
C ARG A 41 -32.25 -15.07 -7.46
N ASP A 42 -31.40 -14.09 -7.78
CA ASP A 42 -30.48 -14.20 -8.91
C ASP A 42 -29.09 -13.71 -8.49
N HIS A 43 -28.10 -14.54 -8.79
CA HIS A 43 -26.70 -14.21 -8.63
C HIS A 43 -26.43 -12.84 -9.26
N ARG A 44 -25.97 -11.89 -8.45
CA ARG A 44 -25.63 -10.52 -8.86
C ARG A 44 -24.76 -10.56 -10.11
N VAL A 45 -25.38 -10.36 -11.27
CA VAL A 45 -24.65 -10.01 -12.49
C VAL A 45 -23.99 -8.66 -12.17
N PRO A 46 -22.66 -8.53 -12.28
CA PRO A 46 -22.00 -7.25 -12.09
C PRO A 46 -22.72 -6.20 -12.94
N LEU A 47 -23.12 -5.07 -12.33
CA LEU A 47 -23.71 -3.97 -13.07
C LEU A 47 -22.80 -3.61 -14.23
N GLU A 48 -23.30 -3.72 -15.45
CA GLU A 48 -22.53 -3.50 -16.67
C GLU A 48 -22.04 -2.04 -16.69
N GLY A 49 -20.71 -1.84 -16.74
CA GLY A 49 -20.08 -0.51 -16.70
C GLY A 49 -19.52 -0.06 -15.35
N LEU A 50 -19.74 -0.81 -14.26
CA LEU A 50 -19.07 -0.56 -12.97
C LEU A 50 -17.76 -1.36 -12.89
N ILE A 51 -16.65 -0.64 -12.73
CA ILE A 51 -15.34 -1.25 -12.45
C ILE A 51 -15.38 -1.84 -11.04
N ASN A 52 -15.39 -3.17 -10.96
CA ASN A 52 -15.40 -3.91 -9.70
C ASN A 52 -14.05 -4.59 -9.40
N VAL A 53 -12.97 -4.09 -9.99
CA VAL A 53 -11.64 -4.72 -9.95
C VAL A 53 -10.53 -3.70 -9.72
N ASP A 54 -9.52 -4.12 -8.96
CA ASP A 54 -8.39 -3.26 -8.60
C ASP A 54 -7.42 -3.02 -9.76
N TYR A 55 -6.95 -1.78 -9.90
CA TYR A 55 -5.86 -1.39 -10.80
C TYR A 55 -4.51 -1.27 -10.10
N SER A 56 -4.41 -1.52 -8.80
CA SER A 56 -3.15 -1.59 -8.03
C SER A 56 -3.27 -2.72 -7.02
N LEU A 57 -2.14 -3.23 -6.53
CA LEU A 57 -2.20 -4.36 -5.60
C LEU A 57 -2.79 -3.93 -4.25
N ASN A 58 -4.08 -4.22 -4.04
CA ASN A 58 -4.80 -3.96 -2.78
C ASN A 58 -5.12 -5.25 -2.00
N SER A 59 -4.88 -6.41 -2.61
CA SER A 59 -5.16 -7.73 -2.05
C SER A 59 -3.85 -8.51 -1.78
N PRO A 60 -3.84 -9.44 -0.81
CA PRO A 60 -2.66 -10.25 -0.53
C PRO A 60 -2.32 -11.16 -1.72
N LEU A 61 -1.04 -11.45 -1.86
CA LEU A 61 -0.54 -12.37 -2.86
C LEU A 61 -0.60 -13.81 -2.31
N ILE A 62 -1.41 -14.67 -2.92
CA ILE A 62 -1.63 -16.07 -2.53
C ILE A 62 -1.50 -16.95 -3.78
N SER A 63 -0.73 -18.04 -3.71
CA SER A 63 -0.48 -18.90 -4.88
C SER A 63 -1.51 -20.03 -5.06
N ASP A 64 -2.27 -20.38 -4.01
CA ASP A 64 -3.17 -21.53 -3.92
C ASP A 64 -4.06 -21.73 -5.15
N GLU A 65 -4.72 -20.68 -5.67
CA GLU A 65 -5.62 -20.82 -6.83
C GLU A 65 -4.87 -21.28 -8.07
N ILE A 66 -3.69 -20.71 -8.33
CA ILE A 66 -2.88 -21.07 -9.50
C ILE A 66 -2.25 -22.45 -9.29
N ASP A 67 -1.73 -22.75 -8.10
CA ASP A 67 -1.19 -24.07 -7.77
C ASP A 67 -2.22 -25.18 -8.02
N GLU A 68 -3.43 -25.02 -7.47
CA GLU A 68 -4.52 -25.99 -7.62
C GLU A 68 -5.06 -26.05 -9.06
N PHE A 69 -5.11 -24.92 -9.77
CA PHE A 69 -5.47 -24.90 -11.19
C PHE A 69 -4.45 -25.66 -12.06
N LEU A 70 -3.15 -25.56 -11.75
CA LEU A 70 -2.11 -26.32 -12.44
C LEU A 70 -2.24 -27.82 -12.20
N LEU A 71 -2.60 -28.25 -10.99
CA LEU A 71 -2.92 -29.66 -10.70
C LEU A 71 -4.10 -30.13 -11.54
N TYR A 72 -5.18 -29.35 -11.62
CA TYR A 72 -6.36 -29.63 -12.43
C TYR A 72 -6.05 -29.84 -13.91
N ILE A 73 -5.32 -28.92 -14.55
CA ILE A 73 -5.03 -29.02 -15.99
C ILE A 73 -4.05 -30.17 -16.31
N ARG A 74 -3.23 -30.58 -15.34
CA ARG A 74 -2.30 -31.72 -15.44
C ARG A 74 -2.95 -33.07 -15.09
N GLY A 75 -4.23 -33.08 -14.72
CA GLY A 75 -4.94 -34.30 -14.32
C GLY A 75 -4.44 -34.90 -12.99
N ARG A 76 -3.84 -34.09 -12.12
CA ARG A 76 -3.44 -34.48 -10.77
C ARG A 76 -4.58 -34.19 -9.78
N PRO A 77 -4.62 -34.87 -8.61
CA PRO A 77 -5.57 -34.53 -7.55
C PRO A 77 -5.46 -33.05 -7.14
N TYR A 78 -6.60 -32.40 -6.95
CA TYR A 78 -6.73 -30.98 -6.60
C TYR A 78 -7.92 -30.76 -5.65
N ARG A 79 -7.98 -29.61 -4.99
CA ARG A 79 -9.08 -29.23 -4.07
C ARG A 79 -10.36 -28.89 -4.83
N THR A 80 -11.49 -29.49 -4.45
CA THR A 80 -12.79 -29.30 -5.10
C THR A 80 -13.52 -28.01 -4.69
N SER A 81 -12.96 -27.23 -3.77
CA SER A 81 -13.53 -25.95 -3.28
C SER A 81 -13.56 -24.84 -4.33
N TRP A 82 -12.87 -25.02 -5.46
CA TRP A 82 -12.75 -24.00 -6.50
C TRP A 82 -13.82 -24.11 -7.60
N ASN A 83 -14.07 -22.99 -8.30
CA ASN A 83 -15.09 -22.91 -9.35
C ASN A 83 -14.68 -23.72 -10.60
N GLN A 84 -15.19 -24.95 -10.69
CA GLN A 84 -14.85 -25.88 -11.76
C GLN A 84 -15.25 -25.40 -13.16
N LYS A 85 -16.36 -24.63 -13.29
CA LYS A 85 -16.80 -24.09 -14.58
C LYS A 85 -15.79 -23.07 -15.12
N LEU A 86 -15.34 -22.15 -14.27
CA LEU A 86 -14.34 -21.15 -14.61
C LEU A 86 -13.02 -21.80 -15.03
N TRP A 87 -12.58 -22.83 -14.31
CA TRP A 87 -11.36 -23.57 -14.63
C TRP A 87 -11.44 -24.35 -15.92
N LEU A 88 -12.59 -24.96 -16.23
CA LEU A 88 -12.82 -25.59 -17.53
C LEU A 88 -12.64 -24.57 -18.67
N HIS A 89 -13.23 -23.38 -18.53
CA HIS A 89 -13.10 -22.31 -19.51
C HIS A 89 -11.65 -21.86 -19.70
N ARG A 90 -10.91 -21.66 -18.60
CA ARG A 90 -9.48 -21.34 -18.62
C ARG A 90 -8.66 -22.44 -19.33
N LYS A 91 -8.92 -23.72 -19.04
CA LYS A 91 -8.25 -24.86 -19.67
C LYS A 91 -8.51 -24.93 -21.18
N LEU A 92 -9.77 -24.74 -21.59
CA LEU A 92 -10.16 -24.71 -23.01
C LEU A 92 -9.46 -23.55 -23.75
N ALA A 93 -9.41 -22.36 -23.13
CA ALA A 93 -8.73 -21.21 -23.69
C ALA A 93 -7.22 -21.45 -23.89
N LEU A 94 -6.52 -21.98 -22.89
CA LEU A 94 -5.09 -22.31 -22.99
C LEU A 94 -4.83 -23.38 -24.08
N THR A 95 -5.68 -24.41 -24.12
CA THR A 95 -5.59 -25.50 -25.11
C THR A 95 -5.83 -25.01 -26.53
N HIS A 96 -6.79 -24.10 -26.73
CA HIS A 96 -7.09 -23.50 -28.03
C HIS A 96 -5.90 -22.71 -28.62
N VAL A 97 -5.06 -22.13 -27.76
CA VAL A 97 -3.85 -21.40 -28.16
C VAL A 97 -2.63 -22.34 -28.24
N GLY A 98 -2.80 -23.64 -27.92
CA GLY A 98 -1.75 -24.65 -27.98
C GLY A 98 -0.76 -24.59 -26.81
N ILE A 99 -1.15 -23.98 -25.68
CA ILE A 99 -0.31 -23.91 -24.48
C ILE A 99 -0.40 -25.25 -23.74
N LYS A 100 0.73 -25.95 -23.64
CA LYS A 100 0.83 -27.22 -22.92
C LYS A 100 1.04 -26.96 -21.42
N PRO A 101 0.34 -27.68 -20.51
CA PRO A 101 0.53 -27.54 -19.06
C PRO A 101 1.97 -27.73 -18.56
N ASP A 102 2.77 -28.52 -19.28
CA ASP A 102 4.18 -28.80 -18.92
C ASP A 102 5.10 -27.61 -19.21
N HIS A 103 4.69 -26.68 -20.07
CA HIS A 103 5.45 -25.45 -20.33
C HIS A 103 5.19 -24.35 -19.29
N ILE A 104 4.24 -24.57 -18.37
CA ILE A 104 3.88 -23.60 -17.34
C ILE A 104 4.71 -23.89 -16.09
N LYS A 105 5.51 -22.92 -15.68
CA LYS A 105 6.29 -23.01 -14.44
C LYS A 105 5.39 -23.00 -13.22
N PRO A 106 5.78 -23.69 -12.13
CA PRO A 106 5.05 -23.62 -10.88
C PRO A 106 5.12 -22.19 -10.27
N PRO A 107 4.09 -21.75 -9.54
CA PRO A 107 4.10 -20.50 -8.77
C PRO A 107 5.30 -20.33 -7.85
N SER A 108 5.87 -21.40 -7.30
CA SER A 108 7.10 -21.35 -6.49
C SER A 108 8.30 -20.73 -7.23
N GLU A 109 8.33 -20.79 -8.57
CA GLU A 109 9.37 -20.19 -9.42
C GLU A 109 9.00 -18.80 -9.95
N PHE A 110 7.84 -18.27 -9.57
CA PHE A 110 7.33 -16.99 -10.06
C PHE A 110 8.30 -15.84 -9.77
N HIS A 111 8.64 -15.63 -8.50
CA HIS A 111 9.52 -14.55 -8.08
C HIS A 111 10.91 -14.67 -8.72
N SER A 112 11.53 -15.85 -8.62
CA SER A 112 12.87 -16.07 -9.18
C SER A 112 12.89 -15.85 -10.70
N THR A 113 11.87 -16.30 -11.42
CA THR A 113 11.73 -16.07 -12.86
C THR A 113 11.55 -14.60 -13.19
N PHE A 114 10.69 -13.88 -12.48
CA PHE A 114 10.43 -12.46 -12.71
C PHE A 114 11.68 -11.60 -12.47
N PHE A 115 12.36 -11.78 -11.33
CA PHE A 115 13.57 -11.00 -11.03
C PHE A 115 14.74 -11.39 -11.93
N LYS A 116 14.87 -12.66 -12.32
CA LYS A 116 15.86 -13.10 -13.31
C LYS A 116 15.62 -12.41 -14.66
N TYR A 117 14.35 -12.28 -15.05
CA TYR A 117 13.97 -11.55 -16.24
C TYR A 117 14.35 -10.05 -16.12
N LEU A 118 14.02 -9.38 -15.01
CA LEU A 118 14.42 -7.98 -14.80
C LEU A 118 15.94 -7.75 -14.87
N LYS A 119 16.73 -8.71 -14.39
CA LYS A 119 18.19 -8.65 -14.43
C LYS A 119 18.76 -8.83 -15.83
N CYS A 120 18.28 -9.84 -16.57
CA CYS A 120 18.90 -10.26 -17.84
C CYS A 120 18.32 -9.57 -19.08
N TRP A 121 17.12 -8.99 -18.98
CA TRP A 121 16.41 -8.45 -20.15
C TRP A 121 17.02 -7.15 -20.67
N LYS A 122 17.18 -7.07 -21.99
CA LYS A 122 17.50 -5.82 -22.70
C LYS A 122 16.20 -5.22 -23.22
N PRO A 123 15.79 -4.03 -22.75
CA PRO A 123 14.49 -3.50 -23.08
C PRO A 123 14.37 -3.03 -24.52
N LEU A 124 13.17 -3.19 -25.08
CA LEU A 124 12.73 -2.48 -26.28
C LEU A 124 11.98 -1.22 -25.82
N THR A 125 12.63 -0.06 -25.98
CA THR A 125 12.20 1.21 -25.36
C THR A 125 11.32 2.07 -26.25
N HIS A 126 11.18 1.77 -27.54
CA HIS A 126 10.50 2.65 -28.52
C HIS A 126 9.13 3.19 -28.07
N ARG A 127 8.28 2.35 -27.45
CA ARG A 127 6.97 2.78 -26.93
C ARG A 127 7.11 3.75 -25.75
N LEU A 128 8.03 3.46 -24.83
CA LEU A 128 8.33 4.33 -23.71
C LEU A 128 8.95 5.64 -24.19
N ASP A 129 9.89 5.59 -25.13
CA ASP A 129 10.56 6.77 -25.68
C ASP A 129 9.52 7.71 -26.32
N LYS A 130 8.59 7.16 -27.11
CA LYS A 130 7.48 7.94 -27.69
C LYS A 130 6.62 8.60 -26.60
N LEU A 131 6.31 7.87 -25.52
CA LEU A 131 5.56 8.40 -24.39
C LEU A 131 6.32 9.54 -23.69
N LEU A 132 7.61 9.34 -23.41
CA LEU A 132 8.47 10.33 -22.75
C LEU A 132 8.70 11.57 -23.61
N THR A 133 8.91 11.42 -24.92
CA THR A 133 9.01 12.55 -25.85
C THR A 133 7.73 13.39 -25.84
N GLN A 134 6.56 12.73 -25.89
CA GLN A 134 5.29 13.44 -25.83
C GLN A 134 5.07 14.12 -24.47
N ALA A 135 5.42 13.43 -23.38
CA ALA A 135 5.32 13.98 -22.02
C ALA A 135 6.25 15.19 -21.83
N ASN A 136 7.50 15.13 -22.31
CA ASN A 136 8.44 16.25 -22.27
C ASN A 136 7.93 17.44 -23.10
N LYS A 137 7.35 17.19 -24.29
CA LYS A 137 6.76 18.25 -25.13
C LYS A 137 5.64 18.98 -24.39
N VAL A 138 4.73 18.24 -23.75
CA VAL A 138 3.64 18.82 -22.95
C VAL A 138 4.20 19.52 -21.70
N HIS A 139 5.19 18.92 -21.03
CA HIS A 139 5.86 19.49 -19.87
C HIS A 139 6.41 20.88 -20.15
N ILE A 140 7.15 21.05 -21.25
CA ILE A 140 7.71 22.35 -21.67
C ILE A 140 6.59 23.39 -21.80
N THR A 141 5.46 23.05 -22.43
CA THR A 141 4.32 23.96 -22.55
C THR A 141 3.71 24.30 -21.18
N THR A 142 3.57 23.32 -20.28
CA THR A 142 3.00 23.54 -18.94
C THR A 142 3.96 24.22 -17.96
N TRP A 143 5.28 24.24 -18.26
CA TRP A 143 6.31 24.80 -17.39
C TRP A 143 6.24 26.32 -17.24
N GLU A 144 5.58 27.01 -18.16
CA GLU A 144 5.33 28.45 -18.08
C GLU A 144 4.68 28.85 -16.73
N ILE A 145 3.83 27.98 -16.16
CA ILE A 145 3.18 28.22 -14.87
C ILE A 145 4.20 28.19 -13.71
N PRO A 146 4.96 27.09 -13.47
CA PRO A 146 6.08 27.09 -12.52
C PRO A 146 7.10 28.21 -12.76
N LYS A 147 7.45 28.48 -14.03
CA LYS A 147 8.44 29.51 -14.39
C LYS A 147 7.98 30.90 -13.94
N ALA A 148 6.74 31.28 -14.24
CA ALA A 148 6.16 32.54 -13.77
C ALA A 148 6.15 32.61 -12.23
N PHE A 149 5.76 31.52 -11.56
CA PHE A 149 5.74 31.45 -10.10
C PHE A 149 7.13 31.64 -9.48
N PHE A 150 8.15 30.91 -9.94
CA PHE A 150 9.53 31.04 -9.44
C PHE A 150 10.13 32.41 -9.74
N LYS A 151 9.83 32.96 -10.92
CA LYS A 151 10.32 34.28 -11.32
C LYS A 151 9.71 35.39 -10.47
N THR A 152 8.40 35.37 -10.25
CA THR A 152 7.70 36.41 -9.48
C THR A 152 7.95 36.26 -7.98
N TRP A 153 7.91 35.03 -7.45
CA TRP A 153 8.02 34.83 -5.99
C TRP A 153 9.46 34.86 -5.49
N LEU A 154 10.38 34.18 -6.21
CA LEU A 154 11.76 33.98 -5.76
C LEU A 154 12.79 34.79 -6.57
N GLY A 155 12.37 35.52 -7.61
CA GLY A 155 13.29 36.21 -8.51
C GLY A 155 14.17 35.27 -9.34
N LYS A 156 13.81 33.97 -9.45
CA LYS A 156 14.60 32.96 -10.14
C LYS A 156 13.98 32.59 -11.48
N ASP A 157 14.74 32.81 -12.55
CA ASP A 157 14.38 32.34 -13.90
C ASP A 157 14.97 30.95 -14.11
N LEU A 158 14.12 29.92 -14.11
CA LEU A 158 14.54 28.51 -14.18
C LEU A 158 14.05 27.87 -15.47
N GLU A 159 14.95 27.14 -16.12
CA GLU A 159 14.63 26.36 -17.31
C GLU A 159 13.97 25.02 -16.96
N PRO A 160 13.10 24.48 -17.83
CA PRO A 160 12.40 23.22 -17.58
C PRO A 160 13.39 22.04 -17.51
N PRO A 161 13.34 21.22 -16.45
CA PRO A 161 14.14 20.01 -16.37
C PRO A 161 13.61 18.95 -17.35
N GLU A 162 14.42 18.56 -18.33
CA GLU A 162 14.03 17.53 -19.30
C GLU A 162 14.36 16.11 -18.81
N LYS A 163 13.54 15.12 -19.19
CA LYS A 163 13.78 13.69 -18.96
C LYS A 163 14.18 12.95 -20.24
N SER A 164 14.93 13.60 -21.12
CA SER A 164 15.30 13.09 -22.45
C SER A 164 16.42 12.04 -22.42
N SER A 165 17.27 12.06 -21.39
CA SER A 165 18.40 11.11 -21.23
C SER A 165 18.28 10.36 -19.90
N LEU A 166 17.52 9.27 -19.90
CA LEU A 166 17.35 8.39 -18.74
C LEU A 166 18.35 7.22 -18.78
N SER A 167 18.72 6.70 -17.61
CA SER A 167 19.59 5.52 -17.54
C SER A 167 18.95 4.30 -18.19
N PRO A 168 19.75 3.37 -18.74
CA PRO A 168 19.23 2.14 -19.34
C PRO A 168 18.33 1.32 -18.40
N ASP A 169 18.67 1.26 -17.10
CA ASP A 169 17.84 0.57 -16.11
C ASP A 169 16.50 1.30 -15.88
N THR A 170 16.50 2.63 -15.88
CA THR A 170 15.26 3.42 -15.81
C THR A 170 14.36 3.12 -17.00
N GLN A 171 14.89 3.17 -18.22
CA GLN A 171 14.13 2.86 -19.43
C GLN A 171 13.63 1.40 -19.45
N LYS A 172 14.44 0.47 -18.92
CA LYS A 172 14.07 -0.93 -18.78
C LYS A 172 12.82 -1.11 -17.94
N TYR A 173 12.82 -0.55 -16.72
CA TYR A 173 11.68 -0.68 -15.82
C TYR A 173 10.43 0.00 -16.39
N GLY A 174 10.56 1.20 -16.97
CA GLY A 174 9.43 1.90 -17.59
C GLY A 174 8.83 1.14 -18.78
N SER A 175 9.66 0.47 -19.58
CA SER A 175 9.19 -0.28 -20.77
C SER A 175 8.43 -1.55 -20.37
N ILE A 176 8.93 -2.27 -19.36
CA ILE A 176 8.26 -3.46 -18.82
C ILE A 176 6.97 -3.06 -18.09
N TRP A 177 7.00 -1.96 -17.33
CA TRP A 177 5.82 -1.40 -16.68
C TRP A 177 4.70 -1.10 -17.67
N LEU A 178 5.02 -0.48 -18.81
CA LEU A 178 4.02 -0.15 -19.83
C LEU A 178 3.36 -1.40 -20.43
N ASP A 179 4.14 -2.46 -20.68
CA ASP A 179 3.60 -3.73 -21.14
C ASP A 179 2.68 -4.38 -20.07
N LEU A 180 3.06 -4.34 -18.79
CA LEU A 180 2.22 -4.83 -17.68
C LEU A 180 0.97 -3.97 -17.46
N HIS A 181 1.05 -2.67 -17.71
CA HIS A 181 -0.10 -1.77 -17.69
C HIS A 181 -1.14 -2.20 -18.73
N PHE A 182 -0.72 -2.50 -19.96
CA PHE A 182 -1.64 -3.00 -20.99
C PHE A 182 -2.26 -4.36 -20.64
N ILE A 183 -1.48 -5.29 -20.07
CA ILE A 183 -2.05 -6.55 -19.56
C ILE A 183 -3.12 -6.27 -18.50
N THR A 184 -2.86 -5.32 -17.60
CA THR A 184 -3.82 -4.94 -16.55
C THR A 184 -5.12 -4.40 -17.15
N LEU A 185 -5.05 -3.54 -18.17
CA LEU A 185 -6.25 -3.03 -18.86
C LEU A 185 -7.11 -4.17 -19.40
N PHE A 186 -6.50 -5.15 -20.08
CA PHE A 186 -7.22 -6.32 -20.58
C PHE A 186 -7.79 -7.22 -19.47
N LEU A 187 -7.07 -7.41 -18.36
CA LEU A 187 -7.53 -8.21 -17.22
C LEU A 187 -8.69 -7.57 -16.45
N ASN A 188 -8.79 -6.25 -16.50
CA ASN A 188 -9.76 -5.46 -15.76
C ASN A 188 -10.93 -4.96 -16.60
N ALA A 189 -10.89 -5.17 -17.92
CA ALA A 189 -11.96 -4.79 -18.80
C ALA A 189 -13.29 -5.44 -18.37
N SER A 190 -14.31 -4.60 -18.22
CA SER A 190 -15.62 -4.95 -17.67
C SER A 190 -16.61 -5.39 -18.75
N SER A 191 -16.37 -5.01 -20.01
CA SER A 191 -17.27 -5.26 -21.13
C SER A 191 -16.57 -5.84 -22.36
N LYS A 192 -17.33 -6.56 -23.19
CA LYS A 192 -16.84 -7.05 -24.49
C LYS A 192 -16.51 -5.90 -25.44
N THR A 193 -17.20 -4.77 -25.32
CA THR A 193 -16.96 -3.57 -26.13
C THR A 193 -15.59 -2.98 -25.80
N GLU A 194 -15.30 -2.79 -24.51
CA GLU A 194 -13.99 -2.33 -24.03
C GLU A 194 -12.87 -3.25 -24.50
N LEU A 195 -13.06 -4.57 -24.41
CA LEU A 195 -12.08 -5.54 -24.92
C LEU A 195 -11.84 -5.43 -26.42
N LYS A 196 -12.89 -5.18 -27.22
CA LYS A 196 -12.75 -5.00 -28.67
C LYS A 196 -11.98 -3.72 -28.99
N GLU A 197 -12.29 -2.62 -28.33
CA GLU A 197 -11.60 -1.33 -28.52
C GLU A 197 -10.13 -1.42 -28.11
N LEU A 198 -9.84 -1.95 -26.92
CA LEU A 198 -8.47 -2.20 -26.46
C LEU A 198 -7.70 -3.10 -27.43
N SER A 199 -8.37 -4.13 -27.97
CA SER A 199 -7.76 -5.03 -28.94
C SER A 199 -7.43 -4.35 -30.26
N GLN A 200 -8.28 -3.43 -30.72
CA GLN A 200 -8.01 -2.61 -31.90
C GLN A 200 -6.84 -1.64 -31.67
N HIS A 201 -6.82 -0.95 -30.53
CA HIS A 201 -5.77 0.03 -30.20
C HIS A 201 -4.39 -0.59 -29.99
N LEU A 202 -4.33 -1.80 -29.42
CA LEU A 202 -3.08 -2.50 -29.12
C LEU A 202 -2.72 -3.58 -30.14
N SER A 203 -3.46 -3.67 -31.24
CA SER A 203 -3.32 -4.70 -32.28
C SER A 203 -3.32 -6.12 -31.69
N ALA A 204 -4.17 -6.36 -30.70
CA ALA A 204 -4.38 -7.66 -30.10
C ALA A 204 -5.45 -8.45 -30.86
N THR A 205 -5.33 -9.77 -30.83
CA THR A 205 -6.37 -10.66 -31.35
C THR A 205 -7.39 -10.97 -30.26
N PHE A 206 -8.65 -10.67 -30.52
CA PHE A 206 -9.77 -10.98 -29.63
C PHE A 206 -10.64 -12.08 -30.26
N LYS A 207 -10.86 -13.16 -29.53
CA LYS A 207 -11.79 -14.23 -29.90
C LYS A 207 -12.82 -14.38 -28.80
N ASP A 208 -14.08 -14.13 -29.16
CA ASP A 208 -15.23 -14.36 -28.28
C ASP A 208 -15.82 -15.73 -28.60
N MET A 209 -15.74 -16.65 -27.64
CA MET A 209 -16.37 -17.96 -27.73
C MET A 209 -17.63 -17.94 -26.85
N SER A 210 -18.58 -18.85 -27.11
CA SER A 210 -19.85 -18.92 -26.37
C SER A 210 -19.69 -19.01 -24.85
N ALA A 211 -18.59 -19.60 -24.37
CA ALA A 211 -18.32 -19.83 -22.95
C ALA A 211 -17.17 -18.98 -22.37
N TYR A 212 -16.28 -18.42 -23.21
CA TYR A 212 -15.09 -17.71 -22.75
C TYR A 212 -14.52 -16.78 -23.82
N SER A 213 -13.75 -15.78 -23.40
CA SER A 213 -12.98 -14.93 -24.31
C SER A 213 -11.49 -15.24 -24.23
N ILE A 214 -10.81 -15.07 -25.36
CA ILE A 214 -9.35 -15.13 -25.46
C ILE A 214 -8.86 -13.82 -26.05
N ILE A 215 -7.89 -13.21 -25.38
CA ILE A 215 -7.12 -12.11 -25.93
C ILE A 215 -5.68 -12.60 -26.09
N ARG A 216 -5.12 -12.42 -27.28
CA ARG A 216 -3.69 -12.68 -27.50
C ARG A 216 -3.04 -11.44 -28.07
N VAL A 217 -2.07 -10.92 -27.33
CA VAL A 217 -1.33 -9.70 -27.65
C VAL A 217 0.16 -9.98 -27.67
N HIS A 218 0.88 -9.37 -28.62
CA HIS A 218 2.34 -9.39 -28.63
C HIS A 218 2.86 -8.08 -28.03
N LEU A 219 3.55 -8.19 -26.90
CA LEU A 219 4.16 -7.06 -26.20
C LEU A 219 5.67 -7.08 -26.42
N PRO A 220 6.31 -5.93 -26.73
CA PRO A 220 7.73 -5.88 -27.08
C PRO A 220 8.66 -6.54 -26.06
N ASN A 221 8.40 -6.36 -24.77
CA ASN A 221 9.25 -6.92 -23.73
C ASN A 221 8.75 -8.31 -23.28
N LEU A 222 7.43 -8.46 -23.06
CA LEU A 222 6.87 -9.70 -22.50
C LEU A 222 6.59 -10.82 -23.53
N GLY A 223 6.68 -10.52 -24.83
CA GLY A 223 6.36 -11.45 -25.91
C GLY A 223 4.87 -11.72 -26.04
N PHE A 224 4.49 -12.94 -26.41
CA PHE A 224 3.09 -13.31 -26.55
C PHE A 224 2.43 -13.52 -25.18
N CYS A 225 1.42 -12.71 -24.91
CA CYS A 225 0.58 -12.83 -23.71
C CYS A 225 -0.80 -13.34 -24.11
N THR A 226 -1.29 -14.36 -23.42
CA THR A 226 -2.64 -14.92 -23.61
C THR A 226 -3.45 -14.65 -22.35
N ILE A 227 -4.51 -13.86 -22.47
CA ILE A 227 -5.34 -13.38 -21.37
C ILE A 227 -6.74 -13.99 -21.51
N THR A 228 -7.27 -14.52 -20.41
CA THR A 228 -8.61 -15.12 -20.37
C THR A 228 -9.10 -15.19 -18.92
N ASN A 229 -10.37 -14.84 -18.66
CA ASN A 229 -11.05 -15.14 -17.39
C ASN A 229 -10.23 -14.84 -16.11
N GLY A 230 -9.59 -13.68 -16.06
CA GLY A 230 -8.81 -13.20 -14.90
C GLY A 230 -7.40 -13.77 -14.75
N ILE A 231 -6.92 -14.58 -15.70
CA ILE A 231 -5.54 -15.09 -15.73
C ILE A 231 -4.81 -14.65 -17.01
N VAL A 232 -3.48 -14.63 -16.94
CA VAL A 232 -2.62 -14.39 -18.10
C VAL A 232 -1.46 -15.40 -18.14
N PHE A 233 -1.18 -15.92 -19.33
CA PHE A 233 0.03 -16.68 -19.62
C PHE A 233 1.02 -15.81 -20.40
N ILE A 234 2.24 -15.65 -19.88
CA ILE A 234 3.32 -14.88 -20.50
C ILE A 234 4.34 -15.87 -21.10
N SER A 235 4.34 -16.01 -22.42
CA SER A 235 5.10 -17.07 -23.12
C SER A 235 6.60 -17.01 -22.84
N ASN A 236 7.19 -15.81 -22.86
CA ASN A 236 8.63 -15.64 -22.70
C ASN A 236 9.13 -16.01 -21.30
N LEU A 237 8.23 -15.96 -20.30
CA LEU A 237 8.57 -16.27 -18.91
C LEU A 237 8.17 -17.70 -18.52
N GLY A 238 7.21 -18.29 -19.24
CA GLY A 238 6.55 -19.54 -18.85
C GLY A 238 5.68 -19.38 -17.61
N ILE A 239 5.29 -18.14 -17.28
CA ILE A 239 4.50 -17.81 -16.08
C ILE A 239 3.02 -17.80 -16.44
N LEU A 240 2.22 -18.49 -15.64
CA LEU A 240 0.78 -18.29 -15.54
C LEU A 240 0.52 -17.46 -14.27
N ALA A 241 -0.07 -16.29 -14.44
CA ALA A 241 -0.31 -15.33 -13.37
C ALA A 241 -1.79 -14.98 -13.26
N ASP A 242 -2.26 -14.82 -12.02
CA ASP A 242 -3.54 -14.17 -11.75
C ASP A 242 -3.39 -12.64 -11.80
N ARG A 243 -4.47 -11.93 -11.48
CA ARG A 243 -4.47 -10.47 -11.42
C ARG A 243 -3.46 -9.93 -10.41
N ASN A 244 -3.41 -10.49 -9.19
CA ASN A 244 -2.57 -9.97 -8.11
C ASN A 244 -1.07 -10.12 -8.43
N MET A 245 -0.67 -11.23 -9.05
CA MET A 245 0.69 -11.46 -9.53
C MET A 245 1.10 -10.42 -10.58
N ILE A 246 0.22 -10.09 -11.53
CA ILE A 246 0.48 -9.05 -12.54
C ILE A 246 0.54 -7.66 -11.92
N LEU A 247 -0.37 -7.34 -11.01
CA LEU A 247 -0.36 -6.07 -10.29
C LEU A 247 0.93 -5.90 -9.48
N MET A 248 1.41 -6.96 -8.83
CA MET A 248 2.70 -6.94 -8.13
C MET A 248 3.86 -6.65 -9.09
N MET A 249 3.96 -7.36 -10.23
CA MET A 249 5.01 -7.09 -11.22
C MET A 249 4.95 -5.65 -11.73
N LYS A 250 3.74 -5.14 -11.96
CA LYS A 250 3.51 -3.77 -12.43
C LYS A 250 3.93 -2.75 -11.38
N ASP A 251 3.56 -2.96 -10.13
CA ASP A 251 3.89 -2.04 -9.04
C ASP A 251 5.40 -2.01 -8.80
N VAL A 252 6.09 -3.17 -8.80
CA VAL A 252 7.56 -3.25 -8.72
C VAL A 252 8.24 -2.45 -9.84
N THR A 253 7.85 -2.69 -11.09
CA THR A 253 8.45 -2.00 -12.24
C THR A 253 8.13 -0.51 -12.24
N ASN A 254 6.92 -0.11 -11.86
CA ASN A 254 6.54 1.29 -11.69
C ASN A 254 7.38 1.97 -10.62
N SER A 255 7.45 1.40 -9.41
CA SER A 255 8.18 1.97 -8.28
C SER A 255 9.65 2.21 -8.63
N ARG A 256 10.32 1.23 -9.25
CA ARG A 256 11.72 1.40 -9.67
C ARG A 256 11.87 2.46 -10.76
N PHE A 257 10.98 2.46 -11.74
CA PHE A 257 10.98 3.46 -12.81
C PHE A 257 10.82 4.88 -12.28
N GLN A 258 9.80 5.12 -11.45
CA GLN A 258 9.51 6.43 -10.87
C GLN A 258 10.64 6.90 -9.97
N SER A 259 11.13 6.04 -9.07
CA SER A 259 12.21 6.42 -8.16
C SER A 259 13.51 6.77 -8.90
N LEU A 260 13.94 5.96 -9.87
CA LEU A 260 15.14 6.29 -10.66
C LEU A 260 14.92 7.55 -11.50
N MET A 261 13.73 7.74 -12.08
CA MET A 261 13.42 8.97 -12.83
C MET A 261 13.48 10.21 -11.93
N CYS A 262 13.01 10.12 -10.69
CA CYS A 262 13.05 11.22 -9.71
C CYS A 262 14.46 11.59 -9.24
N LEU A 263 15.43 10.67 -9.33
CA LEU A 263 16.85 10.93 -9.01
C LEU A 263 17.59 11.66 -10.12
N GLN A 264 17.12 11.59 -11.36
CA GLN A 264 17.80 12.15 -12.53
C GLN A 264 17.31 13.57 -12.84
N ASN A 265 18.16 14.43 -13.43
CA ASN A 265 17.81 15.74 -13.98
C ASN A 265 16.90 16.58 -13.05
N ARG A 266 17.34 16.79 -11.82
CA ARG A 266 16.66 17.67 -10.85
C ARG A 266 17.31 19.04 -10.85
N LEU A 267 16.54 20.08 -10.58
CA LEU A 267 17.06 21.46 -10.49
C LEU A 267 17.84 21.73 -9.20
N ASP A 268 17.75 20.85 -8.20
CA ASP A 268 18.43 21.02 -6.90
C ASP A 268 19.78 20.27 -6.81
N ASP A 269 20.17 19.54 -7.87
CA ASP A 269 21.38 18.70 -7.95
C ASP A 269 21.62 17.83 -6.70
N LYS A 270 20.52 17.45 -6.04
CA LYS A 270 20.55 16.74 -4.75
C LYS A 270 21.09 15.32 -4.86
N PHE A 271 21.10 14.76 -6.07
CA PHE A 271 21.58 13.42 -6.38
C PHE A 271 22.54 13.47 -7.55
N SER A 272 23.66 12.76 -7.44
CA SER A 272 24.65 12.63 -8.50
C SER A 272 24.43 11.37 -9.34
N ARG A 273 25.25 11.18 -10.39
CA ARG A 273 25.23 9.94 -11.18
C ARG A 273 25.69 8.73 -10.36
N GLU A 274 26.61 8.94 -9.43
CA GLU A 274 27.07 7.92 -8.49
C GLU A 274 25.95 7.48 -7.56
N ASP A 275 25.09 8.40 -7.11
CA ASP A 275 23.91 8.06 -6.30
C ASP A 275 22.93 7.20 -7.09
N LEU A 276 22.69 7.53 -8.37
CA LEU A 276 21.87 6.73 -9.27
C LEU A 276 22.44 5.32 -9.44
N HIS A 277 23.74 5.19 -9.70
CA HIS A 277 24.40 3.89 -9.83
C HIS A 277 24.39 3.10 -8.54
N CYS A 278 24.49 3.75 -7.38
CA CYS A 278 24.34 3.11 -6.08
C CYS A 278 22.93 2.52 -5.92
N MET A 279 21.89 3.27 -6.28
CA MET A 279 20.51 2.78 -6.26
C MET A 279 20.31 1.59 -7.21
N GLU A 280 20.85 1.65 -8.43
CA GLU A 280 20.82 0.54 -9.39
C GLU A 280 21.53 -0.70 -8.84
N ARG A 281 22.68 -0.54 -8.15
CA ARG A 281 23.40 -1.63 -7.49
C ARG A 281 22.58 -2.26 -6.37
N ILE A 282 21.91 -1.45 -5.54
CA ILE A 282 21.01 -1.94 -4.50
C ILE A 282 19.91 -2.80 -5.13
N TYR A 283 19.22 -2.31 -6.18
CA TYR A 283 18.20 -3.10 -6.87
C TYR A 283 18.72 -4.44 -7.36
N ARG A 284 19.88 -4.45 -8.03
CA ARG A 284 20.49 -5.71 -8.51
C ARG A 284 20.85 -6.65 -7.37
N ALA A 285 21.38 -6.14 -6.26
CA ALA A 285 21.73 -6.96 -5.09
C ALA A 285 20.48 -7.60 -4.46
N GLY A 286 19.39 -6.85 -4.33
CA GLY A 286 18.12 -7.41 -3.87
C GLY A 286 17.47 -8.36 -4.88
N ASP A 287 17.63 -8.11 -6.19
CA ASP A 287 17.16 -9.05 -7.22
C ASP A 287 17.88 -10.39 -7.10
N GLU A 288 19.20 -10.39 -6.84
CA GLU A 288 19.95 -11.62 -6.63
C GLU A 288 19.47 -12.43 -5.42
N LEU A 289 19.08 -11.77 -4.34
CA LEU A 289 18.49 -12.43 -3.16
C LEU A 289 17.25 -13.24 -3.55
N ILE A 290 16.35 -12.62 -4.33
CA ILE A 290 15.08 -13.26 -4.73
C ILE A 290 15.29 -14.28 -5.85
N ILE A 291 16.23 -14.05 -6.77
CA ILE A 291 16.56 -14.99 -7.84
C ILE A 291 17.05 -16.32 -7.24
N LYS A 292 17.94 -16.26 -6.24
CA LYS A 292 18.50 -17.46 -5.61
C LYS A 292 17.51 -18.16 -4.69
N ASN A 293 16.74 -17.41 -3.92
CA ASN A 293 15.99 -17.96 -2.77
C ASN A 293 14.46 -17.92 -2.93
N GLY A 294 13.95 -17.37 -4.03
CA GLY A 294 12.51 -17.28 -4.31
C GLY A 294 11.76 -16.52 -3.20
N ASN A 295 10.65 -17.10 -2.72
CA ASN A 295 9.81 -16.49 -1.68
C ASN A 295 10.55 -16.25 -0.35
N ILE A 296 11.54 -17.08 0.00
CA ILE A 296 12.33 -16.95 1.23
C ILE A 296 13.30 -15.75 1.14
N GLY A 297 13.60 -15.27 -0.07
CA GLY A 297 14.42 -14.07 -0.29
C GLY A 297 13.88 -12.81 0.39
N TYR A 298 12.55 -12.74 0.61
CA TYR A 298 11.90 -11.59 1.24
C TYR A 298 12.25 -11.41 2.71
N ASP A 299 12.64 -12.48 3.42
CA ASP A 299 13.18 -12.37 4.79
C ASP A 299 14.49 -11.56 4.81
N GLY A 300 15.29 -11.66 3.74
CA GLY A 300 16.47 -10.82 3.54
C GLY A 300 16.11 -9.38 3.17
N VAL A 301 15.18 -9.18 2.23
CA VAL A 301 14.72 -7.83 1.83
C VAL A 301 14.18 -7.04 3.03
N LYS A 302 13.52 -7.72 3.98
CA LYS A 302 13.03 -7.12 5.23
C LYS A 302 14.15 -6.45 6.06
N LEU A 303 15.40 -6.91 5.95
CA LEU A 303 16.53 -6.32 6.68
C LEU A 303 17.08 -5.03 6.03
N LEU A 304 16.64 -4.67 4.83
CA LEU A 304 17.05 -3.42 4.16
C LEU A 304 16.74 -2.18 5.00
N GLU A 305 15.52 -2.11 5.54
CA GLU A 305 15.05 -0.99 6.36
C GLU A 305 15.87 -0.81 7.65
N PRO A 306 16.07 -1.84 8.50
CA PRO A 306 16.88 -1.67 9.70
C PRO A 306 18.37 -1.45 9.41
N LEU A 307 18.92 -1.97 8.31
CA LEU A 307 20.29 -1.62 7.88
C LEU A 307 20.42 -0.11 7.58
N CYS A 308 19.42 0.47 6.91
CA CYS A 308 19.38 1.91 6.70
C CYS A 308 19.26 2.69 8.02
N ASN A 309 18.47 2.21 8.99
CA ASN A 309 18.36 2.82 10.32
C ASN A 309 19.69 2.83 11.08
N LEU A 310 20.44 1.73 11.01
CA LEU A 310 21.78 1.67 11.58
C LEU A 310 22.67 2.73 10.91
N ARG A 311 22.63 2.79 9.58
CA ARG A 311 23.44 3.75 8.84
C ARG A 311 23.06 5.21 9.11
N PHE A 312 21.79 5.54 9.28
CA PHE A 312 21.35 6.88 9.72
C PHE A 312 21.97 7.25 11.06
N THR A 313 21.97 6.31 12.00
CA THR A 313 22.52 6.49 13.34
C THR A 313 24.03 6.71 13.28
N GLU A 314 24.75 5.96 12.46
CA GLU A 314 26.19 6.13 12.23
C GLU A 314 26.51 7.49 11.58
N LEU A 315 25.78 7.88 10.54
CA LEU A 315 25.95 9.19 9.89
C LEU A 315 25.65 10.35 10.85
N ALA A 316 24.59 10.25 11.67
CA ALA A 316 24.27 11.25 12.68
C ALA A 316 25.34 11.34 13.78
N GLN A 317 26.00 10.22 14.12
CA GLN A 317 27.08 10.22 15.08
C GLN A 317 28.32 10.96 14.56
N LEU A 318 28.59 10.93 13.25
CA LEU A 318 29.71 11.70 12.67
C LEU A 318 29.59 13.20 12.98
N GLU A 319 28.37 13.74 13.01
CA GLU A 319 28.09 15.14 13.39
C GLU A 319 28.23 15.39 14.90
N ARG A 320 28.02 14.36 15.73
CA ARG A 320 28.13 14.45 17.21
C ARG A 320 28.86 13.25 17.82
N PRO A 321 30.20 13.12 17.64
CA PRO A 321 30.94 11.92 18.00
C PRO A 321 30.97 11.59 19.49
N ARG A 322 30.73 12.57 20.35
CA ARG A 322 30.73 12.41 21.81
C ARG A 322 29.49 11.68 22.34
N ILE A 323 28.45 11.55 21.51
CA ILE A 323 27.26 10.76 21.87
C ILE A 323 27.57 9.29 21.54
N PRO A 324 27.64 8.40 22.54
CA PRO A 324 27.92 6.99 22.29
C PRO A 324 26.72 6.31 21.61
N LEU A 325 26.99 5.40 20.68
CA LEU A 325 25.96 4.52 20.12
C LEU A 325 25.80 3.27 20.99
N SER A 326 24.55 2.80 21.14
CA SER A 326 24.32 1.46 21.67
C SER A 326 24.83 0.41 20.66
N PRO A 327 25.67 -0.55 21.10
CA PRO A 327 26.15 -1.63 20.24
C PRO A 327 25.08 -2.70 19.98
N ASP A 328 23.98 -2.70 20.74
CA ASP A 328 23.00 -3.79 20.74
C ASP A 328 22.31 -3.92 19.39
N PHE A 329 21.92 -2.80 18.78
CA PHE A 329 21.25 -2.81 17.49
C PHE A 329 22.19 -3.28 16.36
N LYS A 330 23.45 -2.85 16.38
CA LYS A 330 24.47 -3.31 15.42
C LYS A 330 24.76 -4.80 15.57
N THR A 331 24.86 -5.28 16.81
CA THR A 331 25.05 -6.70 17.12
C THR A 331 23.86 -7.52 16.64
N PHE A 332 22.64 -7.08 16.96
CA PHE A 332 21.40 -7.71 16.50
C PHE A 332 21.35 -7.86 14.98
N LEU A 333 21.73 -6.82 14.21
CA LEU A 333 21.72 -6.90 12.75
C LEU A 333 22.79 -7.84 12.20
N ARG A 334 23.99 -7.84 12.78
CA ARG A 334 25.04 -8.79 12.41
C ARG A 334 24.61 -10.23 12.65
N THR A 335 24.07 -10.52 13.82
CA THR A 335 23.51 -11.85 14.16
C THR A 335 22.37 -12.20 13.20
N SER A 336 21.47 -11.26 12.90
CA SER A 336 20.38 -11.48 11.95
C SER A 336 20.91 -11.87 10.56
N ILE A 337 21.97 -11.23 10.06
CA ILE A 337 22.60 -11.58 8.77
C ILE A 337 23.26 -12.96 8.85
N GLU A 338 23.97 -13.25 9.94
CA GLU A 338 24.67 -14.53 10.13
C GLU A 338 23.68 -15.70 10.22
N GLU A 339 22.54 -15.51 10.88
CA GLU A 339 21.47 -16.50 11.06
C GLU A 339 20.47 -16.55 9.89
N SER A 340 20.60 -15.66 8.88
CA SER A 340 19.69 -15.59 7.73
C SER A 340 19.79 -16.77 6.74
N GLY A 341 20.57 -17.79 7.07
CA GLY A 341 20.70 -19.03 6.30
C GLY A 341 21.02 -18.79 4.82
N VAL A 342 20.13 -19.20 3.93
CA VAL A 342 20.29 -19.08 2.47
C VAL A 342 20.42 -17.64 1.95
N ASN A 343 20.00 -16.65 2.74
CA ASN A 343 20.09 -15.23 2.36
C ASN A 343 21.43 -14.58 2.74
N ARG A 344 22.26 -15.24 3.57
CA ARG A 344 23.45 -14.64 4.20
C ARG A 344 24.38 -13.96 3.20
N GLU A 345 24.77 -14.65 2.13
CA GLU A 345 25.74 -14.10 1.15
C GLU A 345 25.21 -12.83 0.45
N GLY A 346 23.95 -12.83 0.05
CA GLY A 346 23.36 -11.65 -0.61
C GLY A 346 23.16 -10.50 0.36
N LEU A 347 22.84 -10.78 1.63
CA LEU A 347 22.69 -9.77 2.68
C LEU A 347 24.01 -9.09 3.03
N ILE A 348 25.14 -9.81 3.01
CA ILE A 348 26.46 -9.21 3.19
C ILE A 348 26.69 -8.15 2.10
N VAL A 349 26.42 -8.48 0.84
CA VAL A 349 26.57 -7.54 -0.28
C VAL A 349 25.64 -6.33 -0.12
N VAL A 350 24.38 -6.53 0.27
CA VAL A 350 23.43 -5.43 0.51
C VAL A 350 23.91 -4.54 1.65
N SER A 351 24.34 -5.13 2.77
CA SER A 351 24.88 -4.40 3.93
C SER A 351 26.08 -3.57 3.53
N GLU A 352 27.04 -4.15 2.81
CA GLU A 352 28.24 -3.44 2.36
C GLU A 352 27.90 -2.25 1.46
N ILE A 353 26.89 -2.37 0.58
CA ILE A 353 26.48 -1.23 -0.25
C ILE A 353 25.89 -0.11 0.62
N ILE A 354 25.03 -0.44 1.59
CA ILE A 354 24.40 0.54 2.50
C ILE A 354 25.44 1.20 3.42
N ASP A 355 26.37 0.43 3.97
CA ASP A 355 27.43 0.91 4.87
C ASP A 355 28.32 1.95 4.17
N ASN A 356 28.48 1.84 2.85
CA ASN A 356 29.24 2.77 2.03
C ASN A 356 28.46 4.03 1.61
N VAL A 357 27.16 4.13 1.90
CA VAL A 357 26.38 5.34 1.60
C VAL A 357 26.75 6.45 2.57
N SER A 358 27.21 7.59 2.05
CA SER A 358 27.56 8.78 2.84
C SER A 358 26.47 9.87 2.79
N ARG A 359 25.69 9.91 1.71
CA ARG A 359 24.64 10.93 1.53
C ARG A 359 23.32 10.50 2.15
N VAL A 360 22.87 11.23 3.18
CA VAL A 360 21.58 11.00 3.87
C VAL A 360 20.40 10.95 2.90
N ASN A 361 20.41 11.79 1.87
CA ASN A 361 19.32 11.85 0.88
C ASN A 361 19.19 10.55 0.07
N LEU A 362 20.31 9.96 -0.34
CA LEU A 362 20.30 8.67 -1.03
C LEU A 362 19.85 7.56 -0.07
N LEU A 363 20.33 7.60 1.17
CA LEU A 363 19.94 6.63 2.20
C LEU A 363 18.42 6.67 2.47
N LEU A 364 17.80 7.85 2.47
CA LEU A 364 16.33 8.01 2.57
C LEU A 364 15.61 7.37 1.38
N VAL A 365 16.17 7.48 0.17
CA VAL A 365 15.59 6.84 -1.02
C VAL A 365 15.68 5.33 -0.90
N ILE A 366 16.83 4.79 -0.46
CA ILE A 366 17.00 3.34 -0.24
C ILE A 366 16.03 2.86 0.86
N TYR A 367 15.96 3.58 1.99
CA TYR A 367 15.05 3.30 3.09
C TYR A 367 13.60 3.26 2.61
N GLY A 368 13.15 4.25 1.83
CA GLY A 368 11.79 4.29 1.28
C GLY A 368 11.49 3.25 0.21
N SER A 369 12.51 2.55 -0.31
CA SER A 369 12.42 1.61 -1.43
C SER A 369 12.26 0.14 -1.01
N TYR A 370 12.07 -0.17 0.27
CA TYR A 370 11.97 -1.56 0.76
C TYR A 370 10.86 -2.40 0.09
N ARG A 371 9.82 -1.75 -0.46
CA ARG A 371 8.74 -2.43 -1.22
C ARG A 371 9.04 -2.58 -2.71
N HIS A 372 10.18 -2.10 -3.22
CA HIS A 372 10.50 -2.12 -4.65
C HIS A 372 10.95 -3.50 -5.16
N TRP A 373 10.91 -4.52 -4.32
CA TRP A 373 11.02 -5.92 -4.69
C TRP A 373 9.69 -6.67 -4.58
N GLY A 374 8.58 -5.96 -4.34
CA GLY A 374 7.24 -6.52 -4.33
C GLY A 374 6.93 -7.25 -3.04
N HIS A 375 6.08 -8.27 -3.15
CA HIS A 375 5.51 -8.97 -2.01
C HIS A 375 5.69 -10.48 -2.15
N PRO A 376 6.01 -11.20 -1.04
CA PRO A 376 6.02 -12.65 -1.03
C PRO A 376 4.60 -13.22 -1.16
N PHE A 377 4.50 -14.49 -1.57
CA PHE A 377 3.31 -15.28 -1.33
C PHE A 377 3.12 -15.51 0.17
N LEU A 378 1.91 -15.29 0.66
CA LEU A 378 1.56 -15.45 2.07
C LEU A 378 1.29 -16.91 2.43
N GLU A 379 2.10 -17.47 3.33
CA GLU A 379 1.81 -18.76 3.96
C GLU A 379 0.85 -18.57 5.15
N TYR A 380 -0.44 -18.35 4.84
CA TYR A 380 -1.43 -17.99 5.84
C TYR A 380 -1.64 -19.07 6.93
N LEU A 381 -1.44 -20.36 6.62
CA LEU A 381 -1.52 -21.44 7.60
C LEU A 381 -0.44 -21.32 8.68
N GLU A 382 0.80 -21.02 8.28
CA GLU A 382 1.89 -20.81 9.23
C GLU A 382 1.69 -19.51 10.04
N GLY A 383 1.18 -18.46 9.38
CA GLY A 383 0.75 -17.23 10.05
C GLY A 383 -0.30 -17.49 11.15
N LEU A 384 -1.35 -18.25 10.82
CA LEU A 384 -2.41 -18.62 11.78
C LEU A 384 -1.88 -19.49 12.93
N ARG A 385 -0.95 -20.41 12.65
CA ARG A 385 -0.29 -21.21 13.69
C ARG A 385 0.50 -20.34 14.66
N LYS A 386 1.33 -19.43 14.14
CA LYS A 386 2.08 -18.46 14.96
C LYS A 386 1.15 -17.57 15.78
N LEU A 387 0.08 -17.05 15.18
CA LEU A 387 -0.91 -16.24 15.87
C LEU A 387 -1.55 -17.02 17.03
N ARG A 388 -1.97 -18.26 16.80
CA ARG A 388 -2.55 -19.11 17.84
C ARG A 388 -1.58 -19.35 19.00
N ILE A 389 -0.31 -19.61 18.72
CA ILE A 389 0.70 -19.85 19.76
C ILE A 389 0.91 -18.58 20.59
N GLN A 390 1.06 -17.42 19.94
CA GLN A 390 1.32 -16.15 20.64
C GLN A 390 0.13 -15.68 21.48
N THR A 391 -1.09 -15.90 21.00
CA THR A 391 -2.33 -15.49 21.69
C THR A 391 -2.69 -16.39 22.87
N ASN A 392 -2.36 -17.68 22.82
CA ASN A 392 -2.61 -18.63 23.92
C ASN A 392 -1.39 -18.84 24.83
N MET A 393 -0.37 -17.98 24.74
CA MET A 393 0.79 -18.07 25.60
C MET A 393 0.42 -17.61 27.00
N ASN A 394 0.59 -18.49 28.00
CA ASN A 394 0.44 -18.13 29.41
C ASN A 394 1.43 -17.02 29.77
N LYS A 395 0.94 -15.97 30.41
CA LYS A 395 1.74 -14.84 30.89
C LYS A 395 1.74 -14.83 32.40
N ASP A 396 2.91 -14.67 32.98
CA ASP A 396 3.05 -14.29 34.38
C ASP A 396 2.95 -12.77 34.47
N ILE A 397 1.97 -12.27 35.22
CA ILE A 397 1.61 -10.84 35.24
C ILE A 397 1.68 -10.36 36.68
N ASP A 398 2.54 -9.37 36.91
CA ASP A 398 2.60 -8.64 38.16
C ASP A 398 1.34 -7.77 38.33
N SER A 399 0.41 -8.25 39.14
CA SER A 399 -0.85 -7.57 39.45
C SER A 399 -0.65 -6.36 40.34
N GLU A 400 0.40 -6.34 41.17
CA GLU A 400 0.72 -5.20 42.02
C GLU A 400 1.17 -4.03 41.14
N TYR A 401 2.09 -4.29 40.21
CA TYR A 401 2.55 -3.28 39.24
C TYR A 401 1.39 -2.73 38.39
N ALA A 402 0.46 -3.59 37.95
CA ALA A 402 -0.74 -3.15 37.25
C ALA A 402 -1.62 -2.22 38.11
N GLY A 403 -1.78 -2.52 39.41
CA GLY A 403 -2.48 -1.66 40.37
C GLY A 403 -1.82 -0.30 40.53
N ARG A 404 -0.48 -0.23 40.55
CA ARG A 404 0.26 1.03 40.60
C ARG A 404 0.02 1.90 39.36
N LEU A 405 0.05 1.30 38.18
CA LEU A 405 -0.28 2.01 36.92
C LEU A 405 -1.74 2.49 36.91
N ALA A 406 -2.68 1.68 37.40
CA ALA A 406 -4.07 2.09 37.55
C ALA A 406 -4.22 3.27 38.52
N SER A 407 -3.43 3.28 39.59
CA SER A 407 -3.37 4.39 40.54
C SER A 407 -2.90 5.69 39.87
N ASP A 408 -1.82 5.64 39.10
CA ASP A 408 -1.29 6.80 38.40
C ASP A 408 -2.30 7.38 37.41
N LEU A 409 -3.02 6.51 36.68
CA LEU A 409 -4.10 6.92 35.80
C LEU A 409 -5.25 7.57 36.58
N ALA A 410 -5.71 6.95 37.66
CA ALA A 410 -6.79 7.46 38.50
C ALA A 410 -6.45 8.84 39.08
N MET A 411 -5.21 9.02 39.60
CA MET A 411 -4.71 10.30 40.08
C MET A 411 -4.72 11.35 38.96
N THR A 412 -4.24 10.99 37.77
CA THR A 412 -4.16 11.89 36.61
C THR A 412 -5.55 12.37 36.18
N VAL A 413 -6.51 11.45 36.05
CA VAL A 413 -7.90 11.78 35.70
C VAL A 413 -8.56 12.62 36.79
N CYS A 414 -8.38 12.26 38.08
CA CYS A 414 -8.93 13.03 39.19
C CYS A 414 -8.40 14.47 39.20
N LYS A 415 -7.10 14.65 38.95
CA LYS A 415 -6.45 15.96 38.90
C LYS A 415 -6.97 16.80 37.74
N ASP A 416 -7.08 16.21 36.56
CA ASP A 416 -7.60 16.88 35.36
C ASP A 416 -9.05 17.33 35.57
N GLN A 417 -9.91 16.41 36.02
CA GLN A 417 -11.32 16.69 36.26
C GLN A 417 -11.53 17.72 37.37
N PHE A 418 -10.78 17.61 38.47
CA PHE A 418 -10.79 18.61 39.54
C PHE A 418 -10.32 19.97 39.02
N THR A 419 -9.30 20.01 38.17
CA THR A 419 -8.79 21.27 37.62
C THR A 419 -9.83 21.96 36.74
N LYS A 420 -10.53 21.20 35.88
CA LYS A 420 -11.54 21.69 34.92
C LYS A 420 -12.86 22.06 35.57
N THR A 421 -13.40 21.18 36.40
CA THR A 421 -14.78 21.30 36.94
C THR A 421 -14.82 21.82 38.37
N LYS A 422 -13.65 21.91 39.05
CA LYS A 422 -13.52 22.18 40.49
C LYS A 422 -14.29 21.20 41.37
N LYS A 423 -14.61 20.02 40.84
CA LYS A 423 -15.31 18.95 41.55
C LYS A 423 -14.49 17.68 41.50
N TRP A 424 -14.46 16.98 42.63
CA TRP A 424 -13.84 15.65 42.69
C TRP A 424 -14.70 14.62 41.98
N PRO A 425 -14.12 13.78 41.09
CA PRO A 425 -14.80 12.63 40.50
C PRO A 425 -14.76 11.41 41.45
N VAL A 426 -14.94 11.65 42.75
CA VAL A 426 -14.98 10.64 43.81
C VAL A 426 -16.31 10.79 44.57
N ASP A 427 -16.88 9.69 45.03
CA ASP A 427 -17.99 9.67 45.96
C ASP A 427 -17.50 9.77 47.41
N VAL A 428 -17.73 10.92 48.04
CA VAL A 428 -17.35 11.16 49.45
C VAL A 428 -18.13 10.27 50.41
N THR A 429 -19.37 9.90 50.06
CA THR A 429 -20.23 9.12 50.97
C THR A 429 -19.78 7.67 51.09
N ALA A 430 -19.11 7.15 50.06
CA ALA A 430 -18.52 5.82 50.01
C ALA A 430 -17.07 5.78 50.51
N LEU A 431 -16.46 6.94 50.78
CA LEU A 431 -15.08 7.04 51.27
C LEU A 431 -15.06 7.01 52.81
N ASP A 432 -14.15 6.21 53.38
CA ASP A 432 -13.95 6.19 54.83
C ASP A 432 -13.53 7.58 55.33
N LYS A 433 -14.15 8.04 56.43
CA LYS A 433 -13.81 9.30 57.11
C LYS A 433 -12.38 9.30 57.65
N SER A 434 -11.80 8.13 57.89
CA SER A 434 -10.40 7.98 58.29
C SER A 434 -9.41 8.15 57.13
N HIS A 435 -9.90 8.18 55.88
CA HIS A 435 -9.06 8.24 54.70
C HIS A 435 -8.37 9.61 54.58
N LYS A 436 -7.06 9.61 54.27
CA LYS A 436 -6.22 10.84 54.19
C LYS A 436 -6.73 11.90 53.22
N LEU A 437 -7.50 11.52 52.21
CA LEU A 437 -8.13 12.42 51.24
C LEU A 437 -9.52 12.92 51.63
N TYR A 438 -10.15 12.40 52.69
CA TYR A 438 -11.55 12.70 53.01
C TYR A 438 -11.78 14.20 53.19
N ASP A 439 -10.89 14.88 53.91
CA ASP A 439 -10.98 16.33 54.12
C ASP A 439 -10.78 17.12 52.82
N CYS A 440 -9.80 16.74 51.99
CA CYS A 440 -9.57 17.39 50.70
C CYS A 440 -10.78 17.24 49.76
N ILE A 441 -11.38 16.05 49.70
CA ILE A 441 -12.50 15.76 48.81
C ILE A 441 -13.78 16.45 49.32
N SER A 442 -14.05 16.42 50.63
CA SER A 442 -15.22 17.06 51.23
C SER A 442 -15.15 18.59 51.18
N GLN A 443 -13.96 19.18 51.34
CA GLN A 443 -13.75 20.63 51.27
C GLN A 443 -13.54 21.14 49.84
N GLY A 444 -13.46 20.26 48.85
CA GLY A 444 -13.23 20.65 47.45
C GLY A 444 -11.85 21.27 47.20
N THR A 445 -10.82 20.77 47.88
CA THR A 445 -9.42 21.19 47.70
C THR A 445 -8.59 20.06 47.10
N TRP A 446 -7.47 20.39 46.44
CA TRP A 446 -6.53 19.40 45.94
C TRP A 446 -5.42 19.15 46.98
N PRO A 447 -5.02 17.89 47.27
CA PRO A 447 -3.99 17.57 48.24
C PRO A 447 -2.61 18.16 47.86
N THR A 448 -1.81 18.46 48.88
CA THR A 448 -0.42 18.90 48.69
C THR A 448 0.47 17.75 48.21
N PRO A 449 1.63 18.02 47.57
CA PRO A 449 2.55 16.98 47.12
C PRO A 449 3.00 16.00 48.23
N PHE A 450 3.11 16.50 49.46
CA PHE A 450 3.43 15.67 50.62
C PHE A 450 2.31 14.65 50.91
N LEU A 451 1.05 15.11 50.92
CA LEU A 451 -0.10 14.24 51.17
C LEU A 451 -0.29 13.21 50.04
N ILE A 452 -0.08 13.61 48.79
CA ILE A 452 -0.10 12.70 47.63
C ILE A 452 0.91 11.56 47.80
N ARG A 453 2.14 11.90 48.21
CA ARG A 453 3.19 10.89 48.48
C ARG A 453 2.82 9.96 49.63
N ASP A 454 2.13 10.48 50.65
CA ASP A 454 1.73 9.75 51.85
C ASP A 454 0.52 8.81 51.63
N ILE A 455 -0.29 9.07 50.60
CA ILE A 455 -1.35 8.16 50.12
C ILE A 455 -0.76 7.02 49.29
N GLY A 456 0.31 7.31 48.56
CA GLY A 456 0.97 6.35 47.69
C GLY A 456 0.09 5.89 46.52
N GLU A 457 0.31 4.65 46.08
CA GLU A 457 -0.23 4.10 44.83
C GLU A 457 -1.60 3.43 45.02
N THR A 458 -2.51 4.11 45.74
CA THR A 458 -3.84 3.57 46.12
C THR A 458 -5.02 4.33 45.51
N TRP A 459 -4.77 5.24 44.56
CA TRP A 459 -5.80 6.10 43.97
C TRP A 459 -6.88 5.33 43.19
N HIS A 460 -6.53 4.16 42.66
CA HIS A 460 -7.46 3.26 41.98
C HIS A 460 -8.47 2.57 42.93
N LEU A 461 -8.21 2.61 44.24
CA LEU A 461 -9.11 2.07 45.26
C LEU A 461 -10.14 3.09 45.75
N LEU A 462 -10.04 4.35 45.31
CA LEU A 462 -11.03 5.37 45.64
C LEU A 462 -12.38 5.02 44.98
N PRO A 463 -13.52 5.37 45.61
CA PRO A 463 -14.84 5.19 45.02
C PRO A 463 -15.08 6.21 43.89
N LEU A 464 -14.48 5.97 42.72
CA LEU A 464 -14.57 6.84 41.55
C LEU A 464 -16.01 6.87 40.99
N LYS A 465 -16.49 8.06 40.64
CA LYS A 465 -17.79 8.25 39.97
C LYS A 465 -17.62 8.68 38.52
N LYS A 466 -18.70 8.56 37.75
CA LYS A 466 -18.77 9.05 36.36
C LYS A 466 -18.28 10.50 36.28
N CYS A 467 -17.31 10.75 35.42
CA CYS A 467 -16.74 12.07 35.18
C CYS A 467 -16.69 12.46 33.69
N PHE A 468 -17.12 11.55 32.80
CA PHE A 468 -17.31 11.80 31.38
C PHE A 468 -18.73 11.40 31.00
N GLU A 469 -19.44 12.33 30.35
CA GLU A 469 -20.76 12.06 29.78
C GLU A 469 -20.60 11.34 28.43
N ILE A 470 -21.37 10.27 28.23
CA ILE A 470 -21.45 9.59 26.95
C ILE A 470 -22.49 10.34 26.13
N PRO A 471 -22.18 10.78 24.89
CA PRO A 471 -23.15 11.46 24.05
C PRO A 471 -24.42 10.61 23.81
N ASP A 472 -25.59 11.24 23.88
CA ASP A 472 -26.88 10.55 23.67
C ASP A 472 -27.08 10.08 22.23
N VAL A 473 -26.44 10.79 21.27
CA VAL A 473 -26.45 10.45 19.85
C VAL A 473 -25.01 10.52 19.35
N VAL A 474 -24.56 9.45 18.71
CA VAL A 474 -23.28 9.40 18.01
C VAL A 474 -23.56 9.44 16.52
N ASP A 475 -22.95 10.40 15.84
CA ASP A 475 -23.07 10.53 14.39
C ASP A 475 -22.59 9.23 13.71
N PRO A 476 -23.36 8.65 12.78
CA PRO A 476 -22.98 7.44 12.04
C PRO A 476 -21.58 7.51 11.42
N SER A 477 -21.12 8.67 10.94
CA SER A 477 -19.79 8.86 10.35
C SER A 477 -18.63 8.66 11.35
N ILE A 478 -18.91 8.74 12.65
CA ILE A 478 -17.93 8.47 13.71
C ILE A 478 -17.73 6.96 13.91
N ILE A 479 -18.77 6.16 13.63
CA ILE A 479 -18.79 4.72 13.88
C ILE A 479 -18.58 3.93 12.59
N TYR A 480 -19.36 4.22 11.56
CA TYR A 480 -19.39 3.48 10.31
C TYR A 480 -18.29 4.00 9.36
N SER A 481 -17.57 3.05 8.80
CA SER A 481 -16.66 3.26 7.68
C SER A 481 -16.90 2.16 6.66
N ASP A 482 -16.52 2.39 5.40
CA ASP A 482 -16.61 1.38 4.35
C ASP A 482 -15.57 0.26 4.59
N LYS A 483 -15.87 -0.59 5.57
CA LYS A 483 -15.08 -1.75 5.99
C LYS A 483 -16.02 -2.93 6.13
N SER A 484 -15.58 -4.07 5.66
CA SER A 484 -16.31 -5.32 5.86
C SER A 484 -16.20 -5.78 7.32
N HIS A 485 -17.26 -6.40 7.84
CA HIS A 485 -17.25 -7.11 9.11
C HIS A 485 -17.71 -8.56 8.94
N SER A 486 -17.44 -9.39 9.93
CA SER A 486 -17.88 -10.79 9.92
C SER A 486 -19.40 -10.89 9.91
N LEU A 487 -19.92 -11.92 9.24
CA LEU A 487 -21.28 -12.39 9.41
C LEU A 487 -21.50 -12.95 10.83
N ASN A 488 -22.76 -13.12 11.21
CA ASN A 488 -23.09 -13.75 12.48
C ASN A 488 -22.67 -15.22 12.50
N ARG A 489 -22.37 -15.76 13.68
CA ARG A 489 -21.94 -17.15 13.85
C ARG A 489 -22.92 -18.16 13.22
N SER A 490 -24.23 -17.92 13.35
CA SER A 490 -25.27 -18.79 12.78
C SER A 490 -25.23 -18.82 11.25
N GLU A 491 -24.97 -17.68 10.62
CA GLU A 491 -24.87 -17.57 9.16
C GLU A 491 -23.60 -18.28 8.64
N ILE A 492 -22.48 -18.11 9.36
CA ILE A 492 -21.21 -18.78 9.02
C ILE A 492 -21.32 -20.30 9.13
N LEU A 493 -22.04 -20.83 10.13
CA LEU A 493 -22.22 -22.27 10.29
C LEU A 493 -23.17 -22.87 9.24
N ALA A 494 -24.06 -22.05 8.67
CA ALA A 494 -25.01 -22.47 7.65
C ALA A 494 -24.46 -22.40 6.22
N HIS A 495 -23.49 -21.51 5.97
CA HIS A 495 -22.74 -21.40 4.71
C HIS A 495 -21.71 -22.52 4.58
#